data_AF-A0A7J6Q6P0-F1
#
_entry.id   AF-A0A7J6Q6P0-F1
#
_cell.length_a   1.000
_cell.length_b   1.000
_cell.length_c   1.000
_cell.angle_alpha   90.00
_cell.angle_beta   90.00
_cell.angle_gamma   90.00
#
_symmetry.space_group_name_H-M   'P 1'
#
loop_
_entity.id
_entity.type
_entity.pdbx_description
1 polymer ?
#
loop_
_entity_poly.entity_id
_entity_poly.type
_entity_poly.pdbx_seq_one_letter_code
_entity_poly.pdbx_strand_id
1 'polypeptide(L)'
;MKPLELARWDDLPELRDTVQVVGYPVGGDKLSVTSGVVSRCEVVEYSHSARPALGITVDAAINAGNSGGPVMCGNSDKILGVAFQKYVSHGVENQGHAVPSYLIWRFINRVIARAADAESLASTIGGVGDGSLDLPCLGVTCQPVENDQFKKWLGVEGGDTVVGMDRKGVMVSWSVNPALKKYDVITAINGTPLDSFGHVWYLGRRLYMTALLDSFYVGDAVELTVLSRGEAGPVVERRTVGLLSPKDCFLVPKGQMYDVKAPSFLITGGLVFQPLSIDYLRGWTSDRDRPTHLQHIVNTGRKCQTRQECVVLTQVLADECNSGYGSGWVGGPIVEKVNDEKICCLAHLEKILDDVVYSSEESAGYVVLELLCYDGPFTMILASREIRQGDDRVKERYGLPRLRSDGSSRRSGCPVHSSA
;
A
#
# COMPACT_ATOMS: atom_id res chain seq x y z
N MET A 1 13.22 -32.13 -18.48
CA MET A 1 13.11 -31.79 -17.04
C MET A 1 11.70 -32.11 -16.58
N LYS A 2 11.54 -32.70 -15.39
CA LYS A 2 10.22 -32.93 -14.77
C LYS A 2 9.88 -31.71 -13.90
N PRO A 3 8.76 -31.00 -14.14
CA PRO A 3 8.37 -29.88 -13.28
C PRO A 3 8.02 -30.39 -11.88
N LEU A 4 8.27 -29.55 -10.87
CA LEU A 4 7.86 -29.82 -9.49
C LEU A 4 6.34 -29.62 -9.35
N GLU A 5 5.72 -30.42 -8.48
CA GLU A 5 4.29 -30.30 -8.20
C GLU A 5 4.05 -29.33 -7.04
N LEU A 6 3.07 -28.44 -7.20
CA LEU A 6 2.62 -27.55 -6.13
C LEU A 6 1.68 -28.32 -5.19
N ALA A 7 1.83 -28.12 -3.88
CA ALA A 7 0.87 -28.63 -2.89
C ALA A 7 -0.53 -28.07 -3.17
N ARG A 8 -1.56 -28.73 -2.63
CA ARG A 8 -2.94 -28.30 -2.87
C ARG A 8 -3.18 -26.91 -2.30
N TRP A 9 -4.17 -26.20 -2.86
CA TRP A 9 -4.51 -24.85 -2.44
C TRP A 9 -5.24 -24.84 -1.09
N ASP A 10 -5.98 -25.88 -0.75
CA ASP A 10 -6.81 -26.00 0.45
C ASP A 10 -6.08 -26.62 1.66
N ASP A 11 -4.78 -26.85 1.54
CA ASP A 11 -3.99 -27.61 2.52
C ASP A 11 -2.77 -26.80 2.97
N LEU A 12 -2.80 -26.33 4.23
CA LEU A 12 -1.65 -25.71 4.88
C LEU A 12 -0.83 -26.78 5.58
N PRO A 13 0.52 -26.75 5.48
CA PRO A 13 1.33 -27.76 6.12
C PRO A 13 1.16 -27.74 7.65
N GLU A 14 1.32 -28.90 8.26
CA GLU A 14 1.21 -29.05 9.70
C GLU A 14 2.43 -28.51 10.43
N LEU A 15 2.21 -28.09 11.68
CA LEU A 15 3.34 -27.71 12.52
C LEU A 15 4.25 -28.93 12.68
N ARG A 16 5.57 -28.70 12.57
CA ARG A 16 6.64 -29.71 12.57
C ARG A 16 6.77 -30.54 11.30
N ASP A 17 5.98 -30.29 10.26
CA ASP A 17 6.25 -30.89 8.94
C ASP A 17 7.66 -30.55 8.48
N THR A 18 8.41 -31.55 8.04
CA THR A 18 9.78 -31.38 7.56
C THR A 18 9.78 -30.63 6.23
N VAL A 19 10.66 -29.65 6.10
CA VAL A 19 10.81 -28.83 4.90
C VAL A 19 12.25 -28.76 4.43
N GLN A 20 12.42 -28.56 3.12
CA GLN A 20 13.69 -28.25 2.49
C GLN A 20 13.55 -26.97 1.68
N VAL A 21 14.41 -25.99 1.94
CA VAL A 21 14.51 -24.76 1.13
C VAL A 21 15.67 -24.93 0.16
N VAL A 22 15.37 -24.78 -1.13
CA VAL A 22 16.33 -25.03 -2.21
C VAL A 22 16.59 -23.73 -2.96
N GLY A 23 17.86 -23.37 -3.18
CA GLY A 23 18.21 -22.14 -3.88
C GLY A 23 19.70 -22.01 -4.19
N TYR A 24 20.13 -20.80 -4.56
CA TYR A 24 21.50 -20.49 -4.94
C TYR A 24 21.99 -19.29 -4.12
N PRO A 25 22.83 -19.48 -3.09
CA PRO A 25 23.23 -18.40 -2.20
C PRO A 25 24.06 -17.36 -2.96
N VAL A 26 23.96 -16.10 -2.51
CA VAL A 26 24.76 -15.02 -3.09
C VAL A 26 26.25 -15.36 -3.07
N GLY A 27 26.91 -15.21 -4.21
CA GLY A 27 28.35 -15.48 -4.37
C GLY A 27 28.71 -16.90 -4.80
N GLY A 28 27.72 -17.79 -5.00
CA GLY A 28 27.94 -19.14 -5.52
C GLY A 28 26.98 -19.48 -6.68
N ASP A 29 27.41 -20.40 -7.54
CA ASP A 29 26.63 -20.97 -8.65
C ASP A 29 26.17 -22.41 -8.36
N LYS A 30 26.46 -22.92 -7.16
CA LYS A 30 26.10 -24.26 -6.71
C LYS A 30 24.79 -24.25 -5.93
N LEU A 31 24.04 -25.33 -6.09
CA LEU A 31 22.81 -25.57 -5.35
C LEU A 31 23.07 -25.62 -3.84
N SER A 32 22.27 -24.89 -3.08
CA SER A 32 22.20 -24.95 -1.63
C SER A 32 20.85 -25.52 -1.20
N VAL A 33 20.89 -26.40 -0.21
CA VAL A 33 19.68 -26.96 0.43
C VAL A 33 19.79 -26.74 1.93
N THR A 34 18.82 -26.06 2.51
CA THR A 34 18.67 -25.94 3.97
C THR A 34 17.43 -26.71 4.40
N SER A 35 17.52 -27.44 5.52
CA SER A 35 16.39 -28.21 6.05
C SER A 35 15.91 -27.61 7.36
N GLY A 36 14.63 -27.82 7.65
CA GLY A 36 14.00 -27.39 8.90
C GLY A 36 12.61 -28.00 9.00
N VAL A 37 11.75 -27.36 9.77
CA VAL A 37 10.35 -27.69 9.94
C VAL A 37 9.45 -26.46 9.84
N VAL A 38 8.18 -26.70 9.56
CA VAL A 38 7.15 -25.67 9.68
C VAL A 38 6.97 -25.30 11.14
N SER A 39 7.30 -24.05 11.46
CA SER A 39 7.16 -23.50 12.80
C SER A 39 5.80 -22.86 13.02
N ARG A 40 5.26 -22.14 12.03
CA ARG A 40 3.95 -21.44 12.10
C ARG A 40 3.33 -21.28 10.73
N CYS A 41 2.00 -21.18 10.69
CA CYS A 41 1.25 -20.64 9.56
C CYS A 41 0.38 -19.49 10.10
N GLU A 42 0.72 -18.26 9.76
CA GLU A 42 0.07 -17.06 10.29
C GLU A 42 0.13 -15.89 9.30
N VAL A 43 -0.60 -14.82 9.56
CA VAL A 43 -0.48 -13.58 8.78
C VAL A 43 0.80 -12.87 9.20
N VAL A 44 1.71 -12.68 8.25
CA VAL A 44 3.03 -12.04 8.46
C VAL A 44 3.17 -10.84 7.54
N GLU A 45 4.04 -9.89 7.90
CA GLU A 45 4.37 -8.79 7.02
C GLU A 45 5.38 -9.21 5.94
N TYR A 46 4.98 -9.08 4.68
CA TYR A 46 5.82 -9.36 3.52
C TYR A 46 6.81 -8.21 3.33
N SER A 47 8.11 -8.51 3.38
CA SER A 47 9.15 -7.49 3.58
C SER A 47 9.28 -6.45 2.47
N HIS A 48 8.99 -6.83 1.22
CA HIS A 48 9.07 -5.91 0.09
C HIS A 48 7.82 -5.03 -0.06
N SER A 49 6.65 -5.58 0.25
CA SER A 49 5.37 -4.87 0.09
C SER A 49 4.91 -4.16 1.37
N ALA A 50 5.51 -4.49 2.53
CA ALA A 50 5.06 -4.10 3.87
C ALA A 50 3.57 -4.44 4.10
N ARG A 51 3.11 -5.53 3.49
CA ARG A 51 1.72 -5.97 3.58
C ARG A 51 1.57 -7.20 4.47
N PRO A 52 0.59 -7.20 5.39
CA PRO A 52 0.19 -8.43 6.07
C PRO A 52 -0.47 -9.37 5.05
N ALA A 53 0.00 -10.60 4.97
CA ALA A 53 -0.60 -11.68 4.19
C ALA A 53 -0.27 -13.03 4.81
N LEU A 54 -1.03 -14.08 4.46
CA LEU A 54 -0.75 -15.43 4.96
C LEU A 54 0.66 -15.88 4.57
N GLY A 55 1.43 -16.39 5.54
CA GLY A 55 2.78 -16.90 5.35
C GLY A 55 3.04 -18.17 6.14
N ILE A 56 3.98 -18.97 5.64
CA ILE A 56 4.53 -20.11 6.37
C ILE A 56 5.87 -19.67 6.96
N THR A 57 6.06 -19.88 8.26
CA THR A 57 7.34 -19.65 8.94
C THR A 57 8.03 -20.98 9.14
N VAL A 58 9.30 -21.05 8.76
CA VAL A 58 10.15 -22.25 8.88
C VAL A 58 11.41 -21.92 9.67
N ASP A 59 11.95 -22.89 10.38
CA ASP A 59 13.24 -22.76 11.10
C ASP A 59 14.46 -23.13 10.24
N ALA A 60 14.26 -23.28 8.93
CA ALA A 60 15.33 -23.40 7.96
C ALA A 60 15.94 -22.02 7.65
N ALA A 61 17.27 -21.96 7.55
CA ALA A 61 17.97 -20.73 7.16
C ALA A 61 17.60 -20.31 5.73
N ILE A 62 17.07 -19.09 5.58
CA ILE A 62 16.80 -18.45 4.29
C ILE A 62 17.71 -17.21 4.17
N ASN A 63 18.75 -17.35 3.35
CA ASN A 63 19.70 -16.28 3.05
C ASN A 63 19.40 -15.65 1.68
N ALA A 64 20.00 -14.48 1.42
CA ALA A 64 19.97 -13.88 0.10
C ALA A 64 20.45 -14.89 -0.96
N GLY A 65 19.70 -15.01 -2.05
CA GLY A 65 19.92 -16.01 -3.11
C GLY A 65 19.07 -17.30 -2.97
N ASN A 66 18.68 -17.68 -1.74
CA ASN A 66 17.69 -18.75 -1.56
C ASN A 66 16.24 -18.24 -1.67
N SER A 67 16.02 -16.95 -1.40
CA SER A 67 14.75 -16.27 -1.68
C SER A 67 14.36 -16.38 -3.15
N GLY A 68 13.10 -16.72 -3.41
CA GLY A 68 12.58 -17.06 -4.74
C GLY A 68 12.64 -18.55 -5.06
N GLY A 69 13.41 -19.34 -4.30
CA GLY A 69 13.46 -20.79 -4.41
C GLY A 69 12.26 -21.50 -3.76
N PRO A 70 12.01 -22.79 -4.09
CA PRO A 70 10.92 -23.55 -3.50
C PRO A 70 11.22 -23.96 -2.06
N VAL A 71 10.17 -23.92 -1.22
CA VAL A 71 10.10 -24.63 0.05
C VAL A 71 9.35 -25.93 -0.20
N MET A 72 10.06 -27.04 -0.09
CA MET A 72 9.61 -28.38 -0.42
C MET A 72 9.17 -29.13 0.83
N CYS A 73 8.09 -29.92 0.74
CA CYS A 73 7.73 -30.89 1.76
C CYS A 73 8.71 -32.06 1.71
N GLY A 74 9.40 -32.34 2.83
CA GLY A 74 10.43 -33.38 2.90
C GLY A 74 9.95 -34.81 2.62
N ASN A 75 8.62 -35.05 2.67
CA ASN A 75 8.05 -36.39 2.51
C ASN A 75 7.30 -36.59 1.18
N SER A 76 7.03 -35.54 0.41
CA SER A 76 6.21 -35.62 -0.81
C SER A 76 6.82 -34.96 -2.03
N ASP A 77 7.99 -34.32 -1.89
CA ASP A 77 8.64 -33.52 -2.94
C ASP A 77 7.71 -32.49 -3.61
N LYS A 78 6.66 -32.06 -2.90
CA LYS A 78 5.75 -31.01 -3.34
C LYS A 78 6.20 -29.66 -2.81
N ILE A 79 6.00 -28.62 -3.60
CA ILE A 79 6.24 -27.23 -3.20
C ILE A 79 5.14 -26.83 -2.22
N LEU A 80 5.51 -26.50 -0.98
CA LEU A 80 4.64 -25.89 0.02
C LEU A 80 4.55 -24.38 -0.14
N GLY A 81 5.59 -23.77 -0.70
CA GLY A 81 5.64 -22.33 -0.93
C GLY A 81 6.90 -21.85 -1.62
N VAL A 82 7.00 -20.53 -1.80
CA VAL A 82 8.19 -19.86 -2.33
C VAL A 82 8.86 -19.08 -1.21
N ALA A 83 10.13 -19.37 -0.97
CA ALA A 83 10.92 -18.73 0.09
C ALA A 83 11.03 -17.22 -0.13
N PHE A 84 10.86 -16.44 0.94
CA PHE A 84 11.22 -15.03 0.95
C PHE A 84 11.89 -14.66 2.26
N GLN A 85 12.81 -13.71 2.16
CA GLN A 85 13.57 -13.23 3.30
C GLN A 85 12.76 -12.18 4.07
N LYS A 86 12.74 -12.30 5.40
CA LYS A 86 12.29 -11.22 6.29
C LYS A 86 13.32 -10.10 6.31
N TYR A 87 12.88 -8.84 6.34
CA TYR A 87 13.74 -7.73 6.75
C TYR A 87 14.21 -8.00 8.19
N VAL A 88 15.50 -8.27 8.35
CA VAL A 88 16.08 -8.79 9.59
C VAL A 88 16.13 -7.67 10.61
N SER A 89 15.38 -7.78 11.72
CA SER A 89 15.72 -7.05 12.94
C SER A 89 16.97 -7.69 13.55
N HIS A 90 17.94 -6.90 13.98
CA HIS A 90 19.14 -7.41 14.67
C HIS A 90 18.76 -8.43 15.77
N GLY A 91 19.32 -9.64 15.70
CA GLY A 91 19.11 -10.69 16.71
C GLY A 91 18.05 -11.74 16.41
N VAL A 92 17.39 -11.72 15.24
CA VAL A 92 16.51 -12.82 14.81
C VAL A 92 17.22 -13.67 13.75
N GLU A 93 17.68 -14.84 14.17
CA GLU A 93 18.32 -15.85 13.32
C GLU A 93 17.35 -17.03 13.08
N ASN A 94 17.53 -17.75 11.96
CA ASN A 94 16.77 -18.97 11.62
C ASN A 94 15.24 -18.82 11.61
N GLN A 95 14.73 -17.67 11.15
CA GLN A 95 13.31 -17.50 10.80
C GLN A 95 13.17 -17.21 9.31
N GLY A 96 12.92 -18.27 8.55
CA GLY A 96 12.55 -18.17 7.15
C GLY A 96 11.04 -18.00 6.97
N HIS A 97 10.61 -17.27 5.95
CA HIS A 97 9.21 -17.23 5.53
C HIS A 97 9.03 -17.78 4.12
N ALA A 98 7.83 -18.27 3.83
CA ALA A 98 7.44 -18.70 2.51
C ALA A 98 6.03 -18.22 2.16
N VAL A 99 5.85 -17.84 0.90
CA VAL A 99 4.54 -17.59 0.30
C VAL A 99 3.85 -18.95 0.12
N PRO A 100 2.73 -19.24 0.79
CA PRO A 100 2.12 -20.57 0.75
C PRO A 100 1.56 -20.93 -0.63
N SER A 101 1.51 -22.23 -0.93
CA SER A 101 0.88 -22.81 -2.12
C SER A 101 -0.49 -22.21 -2.42
N TYR A 102 -1.28 -21.96 -1.37
CA TYR A 102 -2.57 -21.28 -1.44
C TYR A 102 -2.53 -19.94 -2.20
N LEU A 103 -1.62 -19.02 -1.83
CA LEU A 103 -1.49 -17.72 -2.50
C LEU A 103 -0.84 -17.84 -3.88
N ILE A 104 0.01 -18.86 -4.07
CA ILE A 104 0.61 -19.16 -5.38
C ILE A 104 -0.48 -19.62 -6.36
N TRP A 105 -1.38 -20.52 -5.95
CA TRP A 105 -2.51 -20.96 -6.77
C TRP A 105 -3.44 -19.80 -7.11
N ARG A 106 -3.77 -18.95 -6.13
CA ARG A 106 -4.53 -17.72 -6.39
C ARG A 106 -3.85 -16.86 -7.47
N PHE A 107 -2.55 -16.61 -7.34
CA PHE A 107 -1.81 -15.83 -8.31
C PHE A 107 -1.84 -16.45 -9.71
N ILE A 108 -1.52 -17.76 -9.81
CA ILE A 108 -1.53 -18.50 -11.09
C ILE A 108 -2.91 -18.44 -11.74
N ASN A 109 -3.98 -18.69 -10.98
CA ASN A 109 -5.35 -18.67 -11.50
C ASN A 109 -5.73 -17.29 -12.05
N ARG A 110 -5.32 -16.20 -11.37
CA ARG A 110 -5.56 -14.85 -11.87
C ARG A 110 -4.79 -14.54 -13.15
N VAL A 111 -3.53 -14.99 -13.24
CA VAL A 111 -2.71 -14.82 -14.44
C VAL A 111 -3.32 -15.58 -15.62
N ILE A 112 -3.74 -16.83 -15.41
CA ILE A 112 -4.42 -17.65 -16.44
C ILE A 112 -5.72 -16.99 -16.89
N ALA A 113 -6.57 -16.56 -15.95
CA ALA A 113 -7.82 -15.87 -16.26
C ALA A 113 -7.56 -14.60 -17.09
N ARG A 114 -6.54 -13.80 -16.73
CA ARG A 114 -6.17 -12.60 -17.51
C ARG A 114 -5.70 -12.93 -18.93
N ALA A 115 -4.98 -14.03 -19.12
CA ALA A 115 -4.53 -14.44 -20.45
C ALA A 115 -5.71 -14.88 -21.32
N ALA A 116 -6.63 -15.67 -20.76
CA ALA A 116 -7.86 -16.08 -21.44
C ALA A 116 -8.79 -14.88 -21.74
N ASP A 117 -8.92 -13.96 -20.78
CA ASP A 117 -9.67 -12.72 -20.97
C ASP A 117 -9.00 -11.86 -22.04
N ALA A 118 -7.68 -11.73 -22.11
CA ALA A 118 -7.00 -10.96 -23.16
C ALA A 118 -7.24 -11.52 -24.58
N GLU A 119 -7.45 -12.82 -24.72
CA GLU A 119 -7.88 -13.45 -25.98
C GLU A 119 -9.38 -13.22 -26.27
N SER A 120 -10.21 -13.02 -25.23
CA SER A 120 -11.66 -12.77 -25.29
C SER A 120 -12.04 -11.27 -25.37
N LEU A 121 -11.19 -10.37 -24.85
CA LEU A 121 -11.40 -8.92 -24.70
C LEU A 121 -11.24 -8.14 -26.01
N ALA A 122 -11.35 -8.81 -27.16
CA ALA A 122 -11.71 -8.18 -28.41
C ALA A 122 -13.23 -7.91 -28.51
N SER A 123 -14.06 -8.44 -27.59
CA SER A 123 -15.49 -8.18 -27.60
C SER A 123 -16.16 -8.22 -26.21
N THR A 124 -16.68 -7.05 -25.81
CA THR A 124 -17.94 -6.90 -25.04
C THR A 124 -17.89 -6.95 -23.49
N ILE A 125 -17.88 -5.74 -22.91
CA ILE A 125 -18.63 -5.25 -21.72
C ILE A 125 -18.39 -5.92 -20.34
N GLY A 126 -17.75 -5.15 -19.45
CA GLY A 126 -18.22 -4.84 -18.08
C GLY A 126 -18.32 -5.99 -17.07
N GLY A 127 -17.26 -6.19 -16.28
CA GLY A 127 -17.36 -7.00 -15.05
C GLY A 127 -16.07 -7.63 -14.52
N VAL A 128 -14.95 -7.54 -15.24
CA VAL A 128 -13.66 -8.02 -14.73
C VAL A 128 -13.05 -6.90 -13.90
N GLY A 129 -12.96 -7.07 -12.57
CA GLY A 129 -12.19 -6.17 -11.70
C GLY A 129 -10.80 -5.93 -12.29
N ASP A 130 -10.20 -4.75 -12.05
CA ASP A 130 -9.09 -4.02 -12.72
C ASP A 130 -7.86 -4.78 -13.31
N GLY A 131 -7.84 -6.11 -13.30
CA GLY A 131 -6.76 -6.96 -13.76
C GLY A 131 -5.62 -7.05 -12.75
N SER A 132 -5.76 -6.47 -11.56
CA SER A 132 -4.71 -6.45 -10.55
C SER A 132 -4.40 -7.85 -10.02
N LEU A 133 -3.10 -8.05 -9.77
CA LEU A 133 -2.54 -9.20 -9.08
C LEU A 133 -2.35 -8.91 -7.58
N ASP A 134 -2.65 -7.69 -7.14
CA ASP A 134 -2.53 -7.28 -5.74
C ASP A 134 -3.48 -8.13 -4.86
N LEU A 135 -3.09 -8.33 -3.60
CA LEU A 135 -4.01 -8.82 -2.57
C LEU A 135 -5.04 -7.71 -2.26
N PRO A 136 -6.33 -8.03 -2.10
CA PRO A 136 -7.32 -7.02 -1.74
C PRO A 136 -7.15 -6.53 -0.29
N CYS A 137 -7.89 -5.48 0.08
CA CYS A 137 -8.16 -5.14 1.47
C CYS A 137 -9.53 -4.48 1.63
N LEU A 138 -10.03 -4.41 2.87
CA LEU A 138 -11.27 -3.70 3.18
C LEU A 138 -11.13 -2.17 3.16
N GLY A 139 -9.90 -1.64 3.16
CA GLY A 139 -9.66 -0.20 3.27
C GLY A 139 -9.95 0.38 4.65
N VAL A 140 -9.82 -0.41 5.72
CA VAL A 140 -10.10 0.01 7.09
C VAL A 140 -8.90 -0.23 8.02
N THR A 141 -8.85 0.56 9.09
CA THR A 141 -8.07 0.22 10.29
C THR A 141 -9.03 -0.32 11.33
N CYS A 142 -8.67 -1.42 11.98
CA CYS A 142 -9.48 -2.07 12.99
C CYS A 142 -8.82 -1.98 14.38
N GLN A 143 -9.66 -1.99 15.40
CA GLN A 143 -9.26 -2.04 16.80
C GLN A 143 -9.95 -3.23 17.48
N PRO A 144 -9.20 -4.07 18.22
CA PRO A 144 -9.79 -5.08 19.10
C PRO A 144 -10.72 -4.46 20.15
N VAL A 145 -11.79 -5.18 20.48
CA VAL A 145 -12.81 -4.72 21.45
C VAL A 145 -12.82 -5.66 22.65
N GLU A 146 -11.83 -5.49 23.54
CA GLU A 146 -11.68 -6.33 24.75
C GLU A 146 -12.34 -5.72 25.99
N ASN A 147 -12.30 -4.39 26.11
CA ASN A 147 -12.81 -3.69 27.28
C ASN A 147 -14.34 -3.79 27.37
N ASP A 148 -14.86 -4.19 28.52
CA ASP A 148 -16.31 -4.42 28.68
C ASP A 148 -17.13 -3.13 28.58
N GLN A 149 -16.64 -2.00 29.11
CA GLN A 149 -17.32 -0.72 28.92
C GLN A 149 -17.36 -0.33 27.45
N PHE A 150 -16.32 -0.68 26.70
CA PHE A 150 -16.26 -0.45 25.26
C PHE A 150 -17.26 -1.33 24.50
N LYS A 151 -17.36 -2.62 24.85
CA LYS A 151 -18.37 -3.53 24.29
C LYS A 151 -19.79 -3.04 24.59
N LYS A 152 -20.06 -2.62 25.84
CA LYS A 152 -21.35 -2.01 26.25
C LYS A 152 -21.67 -0.79 25.42
N TRP A 153 -20.72 0.12 25.30
CA TRP A 153 -20.89 1.37 24.56
C TRP A 153 -21.15 1.14 23.07
N LEU A 154 -20.50 0.12 22.47
CA LEU A 154 -20.73 -0.31 21.09
C LEU A 154 -22.02 -1.13 20.92
N GLY A 155 -22.66 -1.58 21.99
CA GLY A 155 -23.84 -2.44 21.94
C GLY A 155 -23.54 -3.89 21.57
N VAL A 156 -22.29 -4.31 21.76
CA VAL A 156 -21.81 -5.67 21.47
C VAL A 156 -22.35 -6.66 22.52
N GLU A 157 -22.58 -6.23 23.76
CA GLU A 157 -23.04 -7.10 24.85
C GLU A 157 -24.55 -7.44 24.83
N GLY A 158 -25.31 -6.96 23.84
CA GLY A 158 -26.78 -7.04 23.82
C GLY A 158 -27.37 -8.04 22.82
N GLY A 159 -26.83 -9.26 22.71
CA GLY A 159 -27.54 -10.33 22.02
C GLY A 159 -28.75 -10.76 22.86
N ASP A 160 -29.93 -10.89 22.25
CA ASP A 160 -31.05 -11.61 22.88
C ASP A 160 -30.53 -12.95 23.41
N THR A 161 -30.78 -13.21 24.68
CA THR A 161 -30.47 -14.47 25.39
C THR A 161 -31.08 -15.70 24.71
N VAL A 162 -31.95 -15.52 23.71
CA VAL A 162 -32.56 -16.56 22.89
C VAL A 162 -31.56 -17.18 21.87
N VAL A 163 -30.45 -16.51 21.54
CA VAL A 163 -29.47 -17.04 20.55
C VAL A 163 -28.05 -17.24 21.11
N GLY A 164 -27.78 -16.85 22.36
CA GLY A 164 -26.63 -17.36 23.13
C GLY A 164 -25.21 -17.16 22.54
N MET A 165 -25.02 -16.24 21.59
CA MET A 165 -23.69 -15.93 21.06
C MET A 165 -23.21 -14.59 21.60
N ASP A 166 -22.12 -14.62 22.38
CA ASP A 166 -21.26 -13.46 22.61
C ASP A 166 -20.97 -12.82 21.25
N ARG A 167 -21.48 -11.62 20.97
CA ARG A 167 -21.11 -10.93 19.74
C ARG A 167 -19.63 -10.58 19.86
N LYS A 168 -18.83 -11.12 18.95
CA LYS A 168 -17.40 -10.86 18.86
C LYS A 168 -17.11 -10.22 17.51
N GLY A 169 -16.03 -9.44 17.47
CA GLY A 169 -15.67 -8.70 16.27
C GLY A 169 -14.67 -7.59 16.56
N VAL A 170 -14.32 -6.88 15.50
CA VAL A 170 -13.37 -5.76 15.55
C VAL A 170 -14.04 -4.48 15.12
N MET A 171 -13.69 -3.38 15.79
CA MET A 171 -14.28 -2.08 15.50
C MET A 171 -13.45 -1.34 14.46
N VAL A 172 -14.12 -0.76 13.47
CA VAL A 172 -13.53 0.10 12.45
C VAL A 172 -13.13 1.44 13.10
N SER A 173 -11.84 1.63 13.33
CA SER A 173 -11.31 2.88 13.90
C SER A 173 -11.14 3.97 12.84
N TRP A 174 -10.98 3.57 11.58
CA TRP A 174 -10.85 4.45 10.43
C TRP A 174 -11.17 3.73 9.11
N SER A 175 -11.69 4.43 8.10
CA SER A 175 -12.06 3.85 6.80
C SER A 175 -11.82 4.79 5.61
N VAL A 176 -11.19 4.29 4.53
CA VAL A 176 -11.32 4.87 3.16
C VAL A 176 -12.56 4.33 2.46
N ASN A 177 -13.06 3.18 2.88
CA ASN A 177 -14.15 2.48 2.21
C ASN A 177 -15.49 3.07 2.66
N PRO A 178 -16.27 3.70 1.76
CA PRO A 178 -17.49 4.41 2.15
C PRO A 178 -18.58 3.50 2.73
N ALA A 179 -18.50 2.18 2.51
CA ALA A 179 -19.45 1.21 3.06
C ALA A 179 -19.28 0.96 4.57
N LEU A 180 -18.14 1.39 5.15
CA LEU A 180 -17.78 1.18 6.54
C LEU A 180 -17.47 2.52 7.21
N LYS A 181 -18.04 2.74 8.39
CA LYS A 181 -17.90 3.97 9.16
C LYS A 181 -17.13 3.71 10.45
N LYS A 182 -16.55 4.78 10.99
CA LYS A 182 -15.93 4.72 12.32
C LYS A 182 -16.95 4.20 13.34
N TYR A 183 -16.52 3.28 14.19
CA TYR A 183 -17.31 2.58 15.21
C TYR A 183 -18.21 1.45 14.73
N ASP A 184 -18.26 1.16 13.43
CA ASP A 184 -18.85 -0.09 12.96
C ASP A 184 -18.06 -1.29 13.49
N VAL A 185 -18.74 -2.32 13.98
CA VAL A 185 -18.10 -3.56 14.44
C VAL A 185 -18.34 -4.66 13.41
N ILE A 186 -17.27 -5.14 12.79
CA ILE A 186 -17.32 -6.25 11.84
C ILE A 186 -17.34 -7.55 12.66
N THR A 187 -18.43 -8.30 12.55
CA THR A 187 -18.64 -9.53 13.33
C THR A 187 -18.57 -10.80 12.48
N ALA A 188 -18.77 -10.70 11.16
CA ALA A 188 -18.56 -11.81 10.24
C ALA A 188 -18.21 -11.35 8.82
N ILE A 189 -17.49 -12.20 8.07
CA ILE A 189 -17.19 -12.05 6.64
C ILE A 189 -17.72 -13.28 5.91
N ASN A 190 -18.65 -13.11 4.97
CA ASN A 190 -19.35 -14.19 4.27
C ASN A 190 -19.87 -15.28 5.22
N GLY A 191 -20.51 -14.86 6.31
CA GLY A 191 -21.01 -15.76 7.36
C GLY A 191 -19.94 -16.38 8.27
N THR A 192 -18.64 -16.20 7.99
CA THR A 192 -17.55 -16.67 8.85
C THR A 192 -17.38 -15.70 10.02
N PRO A 193 -17.64 -16.12 11.28
CA PRO A 193 -17.59 -15.24 12.43
C PRO A 193 -16.17 -14.81 12.79
N LEU A 194 -16.03 -13.57 13.27
CA LEU A 194 -14.80 -13.00 13.79
C LEU A 194 -14.78 -13.09 15.32
N ASP A 195 -13.61 -13.31 15.89
CA ASP A 195 -13.39 -13.06 17.31
C ASP A 195 -13.09 -11.58 17.61
N SER A 196 -12.95 -11.24 18.91
CA SER A 196 -12.69 -9.87 19.38
C SER A 196 -11.34 -9.28 18.93
N PHE A 197 -10.47 -10.10 18.33
CA PHE A 197 -9.17 -9.72 17.81
C PHE A 197 -9.13 -9.72 16.28
N GLY A 198 -10.25 -10.06 15.62
CA GLY A 198 -10.36 -10.09 14.17
C GLY A 198 -9.81 -11.36 13.54
N HIS A 199 -9.71 -12.46 14.30
CA HIS A 199 -9.40 -13.77 13.73
C HIS A 199 -10.67 -14.50 13.32
N VAL A 200 -10.51 -15.35 12.31
CA VAL A 200 -11.52 -16.25 11.76
C VAL A 200 -10.97 -17.68 11.82
N TRP A 201 -11.87 -18.66 11.86
CA TRP A 201 -11.48 -20.05 11.59
C TRP A 201 -11.46 -20.27 10.08
N TYR A 202 -10.27 -20.42 9.51
CA TYR A 202 -10.06 -20.52 8.07
C TYR A 202 -8.88 -21.47 7.77
N LEU A 203 -9.00 -22.30 6.73
CA LEU A 203 -8.00 -23.33 6.39
C LEU A 203 -7.60 -24.22 7.59
N GLY A 204 -8.59 -24.61 8.40
CA GLY A 204 -8.39 -25.47 9.57
C GLY A 204 -7.65 -24.81 10.75
N ARG A 205 -7.41 -23.49 10.71
CA ARG A 205 -6.64 -22.75 11.70
C ARG A 205 -7.33 -21.45 12.11
N ARG A 206 -6.99 -20.92 13.28
CA ARG A 206 -7.36 -19.56 13.69
C ARG A 206 -6.39 -18.57 13.07
N LEU A 207 -6.83 -17.82 12.07
CA LEU A 207 -6.01 -16.87 11.30
C LEU A 207 -6.61 -15.47 11.36
N TYR A 208 -5.79 -14.44 11.29
CA TYR A 208 -6.28 -13.06 11.20
C TYR A 208 -7.10 -12.90 9.91
N MET A 209 -8.19 -12.10 9.94
CA MET A 209 -9.17 -11.98 8.86
C MET A 209 -8.56 -11.66 7.48
N THR A 210 -7.38 -11.05 7.45
CA THR A 210 -6.63 -10.81 6.20
C THR A 210 -6.37 -12.10 5.42
N ALA A 211 -6.10 -13.24 6.06
CA ALA A 211 -5.89 -14.51 5.36
C ALA A 211 -7.14 -15.00 4.59
N LEU A 212 -8.34 -14.73 5.13
CA LEU A 212 -9.60 -15.01 4.44
C LEU A 212 -9.80 -14.02 3.28
N LEU A 213 -9.51 -12.73 3.49
CA LEU A 213 -9.60 -11.71 2.45
C LEU A 213 -8.62 -11.96 1.30
N ASP A 214 -7.44 -12.52 1.60
CA ASP A 214 -6.44 -12.90 0.61
C ASP A 214 -6.95 -13.95 -0.38
N SER A 215 -8.09 -14.63 -0.12
CA SER A 215 -8.75 -15.54 -1.08
C SER A 215 -9.36 -14.84 -2.29
N PHE A 216 -9.68 -13.56 -2.15
CA PHE A 216 -10.42 -12.78 -3.13
C PHE A 216 -9.46 -11.93 -3.99
N TYR A 217 -10.01 -11.27 -5.00
CA TYR A 217 -9.33 -10.31 -5.86
C TYR A 217 -9.76 -8.87 -5.58
N VAL A 218 -8.93 -7.91 -5.99
CA VAL A 218 -9.31 -6.49 -6.00
C VAL A 218 -10.54 -6.32 -6.89
N GLY A 219 -11.54 -5.58 -6.40
CA GLY A 219 -12.82 -5.38 -7.08
C GLY A 219 -13.89 -6.42 -6.74
N ASP A 220 -13.53 -7.56 -6.15
CA ASP A 220 -14.52 -8.50 -5.61
C ASP A 220 -15.31 -7.85 -4.47
N ALA A 221 -16.48 -8.41 -4.14
CA ALA A 221 -17.27 -7.97 -3.01
C ALA A 221 -17.46 -9.11 -2.00
N VAL A 222 -17.51 -8.75 -0.72
CA VAL A 222 -17.81 -9.65 0.39
C VAL A 222 -19.03 -9.16 1.14
N GLU A 223 -19.82 -10.08 1.70
CA GLU A 223 -20.89 -9.75 2.65
C GLU A 223 -20.29 -9.63 4.05
N LEU A 224 -20.38 -8.45 4.64
CA LEU A 224 -20.02 -8.22 6.03
C LEU A 224 -21.26 -8.21 6.90
N THR A 225 -21.23 -8.94 8.01
CA THR A 225 -22.16 -8.68 9.12
C THR A 225 -21.55 -7.59 9.98
N VAL A 226 -22.24 -6.46 10.07
CA VAL A 226 -21.78 -5.25 10.76
C VAL A 226 -22.77 -4.88 11.85
N LEU A 227 -22.28 -4.64 13.05
CA LEU A 227 -23.04 -3.95 14.09
C LEU A 227 -22.72 -2.46 14.02
N SER A 228 -23.71 -1.67 13.61
CA SER A 228 -23.60 -0.21 13.52
C SER A 228 -24.35 0.46 14.64
N ARG A 229 -23.81 1.58 15.11
CA ARG A 229 -24.47 2.42 16.11
C ARG A 229 -25.40 3.40 15.41
N GLY A 230 -26.67 3.03 15.27
CA GLY A 230 -27.73 3.92 14.81
C GLY A 230 -28.18 4.90 15.91
N GLU A 231 -28.92 5.94 15.53
CA GLU A 231 -29.49 6.91 16.48
C GLU A 231 -30.44 6.25 17.49
N ALA A 232 -31.21 5.25 17.04
CA ALA A 232 -32.13 4.47 17.86
C ALA A 232 -31.44 3.32 18.63
N GLY A 233 -30.12 3.14 18.49
CA GLY A 233 -29.35 2.08 19.12
C GLY A 233 -28.55 1.20 18.14
N PRO A 234 -27.89 0.14 18.65
CA PRO A 234 -27.09 -0.78 17.84
C PRO A 234 -27.96 -1.62 16.90
N VAL A 235 -27.66 -1.62 15.61
CA VAL A 235 -28.37 -2.38 14.57
C VAL A 235 -27.39 -3.30 13.87
N VAL A 236 -27.80 -4.56 13.67
CA VAL A 236 -27.03 -5.52 12.88
C VAL A 236 -27.50 -5.44 11.43
N GLU A 237 -26.56 -5.20 10.53
CA GLU A 237 -26.79 -5.09 9.10
C GLU A 237 -25.88 -6.04 8.34
N ARG A 238 -26.35 -6.56 7.22
CA ARG A 238 -25.50 -7.21 6.22
C ARG A 238 -25.20 -6.21 5.13
N ARG A 239 -23.91 -5.97 4.86
CA ARG A 239 -23.45 -5.02 3.86
C ARG A 239 -22.58 -5.73 2.83
N THR A 240 -22.90 -5.54 1.56
CA THR A 240 -21.99 -5.92 0.48
C THR A 240 -20.91 -4.85 0.38
N VAL A 241 -19.65 -5.25 0.59
CA VAL A 241 -18.49 -4.34 0.63
C VAL A 241 -17.49 -4.74 -0.43
N GLY A 242 -17.19 -3.81 -1.33
CA GLY A 242 -16.16 -3.97 -2.36
C GLY A 242 -14.76 -3.96 -1.75
N LEU A 243 -13.91 -4.87 -2.22
CA LEU A 243 -12.52 -5.00 -1.84
C LEU A 243 -11.64 -4.08 -2.68
N LEU A 244 -10.83 -3.28 -1.99
CA LEU A 244 -10.01 -2.23 -2.59
C LEU A 244 -8.59 -2.71 -2.86
N SER A 245 -7.91 -2.06 -3.81
CA SER A 245 -6.45 -2.12 -3.87
C SER A 245 -5.87 -1.28 -2.72
N PRO A 246 -4.83 -1.74 -2.02
CA PRO A 246 -4.14 -0.90 -1.03
C PRO A 246 -3.51 0.35 -1.65
N LYS A 247 -3.21 0.33 -2.95
CA LYS A 247 -2.73 1.51 -3.68
C LYS A 247 -3.75 2.64 -3.65
N ASP A 248 -5.04 2.32 -3.47
CA ASP A 248 -6.13 3.29 -3.37
C ASP A 248 -6.46 3.67 -1.91
N CYS A 249 -5.78 3.05 -0.94
CA CYS A 249 -6.02 3.29 0.48
C CYS A 249 -4.98 4.24 1.10
N PHE A 250 -3.70 4.07 0.76
CA PHE A 250 -2.60 4.80 1.39
C PHE A 250 -2.15 5.98 0.54
N LEU A 251 -1.92 7.13 1.19
CA LEU A 251 -1.45 8.34 0.52
C LEU A 251 -0.01 8.18 -0.01
N VAL A 252 0.80 7.42 0.71
CA VAL A 252 2.15 7.03 0.31
C VAL A 252 2.19 5.52 0.11
N PRO A 253 2.65 5.03 -1.06
CA PRO A 253 2.86 3.60 -1.28
C PRO A 253 3.78 3.01 -0.21
N LYS A 254 3.33 1.93 0.46
CA LYS A 254 4.07 1.28 1.55
C LYS A 254 5.15 0.30 1.10
N GLY A 255 4.97 -0.29 -0.09
CA GLY A 255 5.91 -1.23 -0.67
C GLY A 255 7.01 -0.54 -1.47
N GLN A 256 8.14 -1.23 -1.63
CA GLN A 256 9.23 -0.82 -2.50
C GLN A 256 8.77 -0.76 -3.96
N MET A 257 9.22 0.25 -4.69
CA MET A 257 8.81 0.51 -6.06
C MET A 257 9.76 -0.14 -7.07
N TYR A 258 9.95 -1.46 -7.01
CA TYR A 258 10.93 -2.18 -7.85
C TYR A 258 10.67 -2.09 -9.36
N ASP A 259 9.41 -2.17 -9.78
CA ASP A 259 9.02 -2.18 -11.20
C ASP A 259 8.80 -0.77 -11.77
N VAL A 260 9.02 0.27 -10.96
CA VAL A 260 8.89 1.66 -11.39
C VAL A 260 10.20 2.06 -12.08
N LYS A 261 10.19 2.02 -13.41
CA LYS A 261 11.37 2.37 -14.23
C LYS A 261 11.93 3.76 -13.95
N ALA A 262 11.07 4.73 -13.62
CA ALA A 262 11.48 6.06 -13.18
C ALA A 262 10.38 6.68 -12.30
N PRO A 263 10.72 7.32 -11.16
CA PRO A 263 9.75 8.03 -10.34
C PRO A 263 9.18 9.23 -11.11
N SER A 264 7.90 9.53 -10.86
CA SER A 264 7.28 10.72 -11.44
C SER A 264 7.87 11.99 -10.82
N PHE A 265 8.10 13.00 -11.65
CA PHE A 265 8.63 14.27 -11.21
C PHE A 265 8.16 15.43 -12.09
N LEU A 266 8.19 16.62 -11.53
CA LEU A 266 7.96 17.91 -12.19
C LEU A 266 9.04 18.89 -11.74
N ILE A 267 9.61 19.64 -12.69
CA ILE A 267 10.57 20.71 -12.45
C ILE A 267 9.99 22.00 -13.03
N THR A 268 9.85 23.02 -12.19
CA THR A 268 9.34 24.34 -12.59
C THR A 268 10.12 25.41 -11.82
N GLY A 269 10.77 26.34 -12.51
CA GLY A 269 11.59 27.39 -11.92
C GLY A 269 12.75 26.84 -11.09
N GLY A 270 13.28 25.67 -11.46
CA GLY A 270 14.29 24.93 -10.70
C GLY A 270 13.78 24.15 -9.49
N LEU A 271 12.48 24.23 -9.15
CA LEU A 271 11.89 23.48 -8.04
C LEU A 271 11.56 22.06 -8.47
N VAL A 272 12.11 21.04 -7.80
CA VAL A 272 11.95 19.62 -8.14
C VAL A 272 10.89 18.96 -7.26
N PHE A 273 9.70 18.74 -7.82
CA PHE A 273 8.57 18.10 -7.15
C PHE A 273 8.47 16.62 -7.49
N GLN A 274 8.16 15.80 -6.47
CA GLN A 274 7.92 14.37 -6.62
C GLN A 274 6.80 13.90 -5.67
N PRO A 275 6.05 12.83 -5.99
CA PRO A 275 5.19 12.18 -5.02
C PRO A 275 6.07 11.50 -3.96
N LEU A 276 5.76 11.71 -2.69
CA LEU A 276 6.42 11.07 -1.57
C LEU A 276 6.29 9.54 -1.68
N SER A 277 7.43 8.86 -1.60
CA SER A 277 7.51 7.39 -1.59
C SER A 277 8.29 6.91 -0.37
N ILE A 278 8.10 5.64 0.00
CA ILE A 278 8.92 5.02 1.04
C ILE A 278 10.40 4.96 0.64
N ASP A 279 10.68 4.79 -0.65
CA ASP A 279 12.05 4.72 -1.18
C ASP A 279 12.77 6.06 -1.07
N TYR A 280 12.05 7.18 -1.26
CA TYR A 280 12.57 8.50 -0.96
C TYR A 280 13.00 8.57 0.52
N LEU A 281 12.10 8.25 1.46
CA LEU A 281 12.41 8.24 2.91
C LEU A 281 13.56 7.30 3.31
N ARG A 282 13.73 6.19 2.58
CA ARG A 282 14.82 5.24 2.81
C ARG A 282 16.17 5.70 2.27
N GLY A 283 16.20 6.76 1.45
CA GLY A 283 17.43 7.40 0.99
C GLY A 283 18.20 8.15 2.09
N TRP A 284 17.56 8.41 3.24
CA TRP A 284 18.23 9.01 4.41
C TRP A 284 19.15 8.01 5.11
N THR A 285 20.30 8.50 5.59
CA THR A 285 21.36 7.70 6.23
C THR A 285 20.87 6.88 7.42
N SER A 286 19.96 7.44 8.22
CA SER A 286 19.33 6.72 9.33
C SER A 286 17.87 7.10 9.51
N ASP A 287 17.11 6.21 10.15
CA ASP A 287 15.72 6.44 10.54
C ASP A 287 15.56 7.69 11.44
N ARG A 288 16.59 8.06 12.19
CA ARG A 288 16.58 9.25 13.07
C ARG A 288 16.75 10.57 12.32
N ASP A 289 17.36 10.52 11.14
CA ASP A 289 17.59 11.69 10.29
C ASP A 289 16.39 11.96 9.36
N ARG A 290 15.40 11.06 9.33
CA ARG A 290 14.20 11.25 8.53
C ARG A 290 13.37 12.41 9.07
N PRO A 291 12.87 13.32 8.20
CA PRO A 291 12.00 14.40 8.63
C PRO A 291 10.71 13.87 9.23
N THR A 292 10.36 14.37 10.42
CA THR A 292 9.26 13.84 11.24
C THR A 292 7.90 14.01 10.56
N HIS A 293 7.66 15.13 9.87
CA HIS A 293 6.42 15.37 9.13
C HIS A 293 6.25 14.39 7.97
N LEU A 294 7.32 14.06 7.25
CA LEU A 294 7.29 13.05 6.18
C LEU A 294 7.05 11.66 6.75
N GLN A 295 7.77 11.29 7.82
CA GLN A 295 7.59 9.99 8.49
C GLN A 295 6.16 9.83 9.04
N HIS A 296 5.58 10.90 9.58
CA HIS A 296 4.19 10.93 10.01
C HIS A 296 3.25 10.63 8.84
N ILE A 297 3.38 11.35 7.72
CA ILE A 297 2.52 11.17 6.54
C ILE A 297 2.67 9.77 5.93
N VAL A 298 3.86 9.16 5.93
CA VAL A 298 4.02 7.77 5.48
C VAL A 298 3.26 6.78 6.35
N ASN A 299 3.21 7.02 7.66
CA ASN A 299 2.54 6.11 8.60
C ASN A 299 1.01 6.31 8.62
N THR A 300 0.57 7.56 8.64
CA THR A 300 -0.82 7.94 8.90
C THR A 300 -1.59 8.38 7.65
N GLY A 301 -0.88 8.74 6.57
CA GLY A 301 -1.48 9.26 5.34
C GLY A 301 -2.41 8.25 4.69
N ARG A 302 -3.60 8.71 4.35
CA ARG A 302 -4.62 7.95 3.62
C ARG A 302 -5.17 8.79 2.49
N LYS A 303 -5.58 8.13 1.41
CA LYS A 303 -6.23 8.82 0.29
C LYS A 303 -7.63 9.28 0.69
N CYS A 304 -8.04 10.39 0.14
CA CYS A 304 -9.42 10.90 0.23
C CYS A 304 -9.75 11.72 -1.02
N GLN A 305 -11.01 12.12 -1.19
CA GLN A 305 -11.46 12.86 -2.38
C GLN A 305 -10.60 14.07 -2.72
N THR A 306 -10.05 14.76 -1.71
CA THR A 306 -9.26 15.98 -1.86
C THR A 306 -7.75 15.77 -1.83
N ARG A 307 -7.27 14.53 -1.59
CA ARG A 307 -5.84 14.24 -1.51
C ARG A 307 -5.54 12.80 -1.93
N GLN A 308 -4.90 12.65 -3.08
CA GLN A 308 -4.57 11.37 -3.71
C GLN A 308 -3.08 11.04 -3.64
N GLU A 309 -2.19 12.04 -3.63
CA GLU A 309 -0.76 11.86 -3.42
C GLU A 309 -0.23 12.95 -2.46
N CYS A 310 0.88 12.68 -1.78
CA CYS A 310 1.61 13.71 -1.05
C CYS A 310 2.74 14.21 -1.93
N VAL A 311 2.68 15.45 -2.41
CA VAL A 311 3.73 16.03 -3.26
C VAL A 311 4.76 16.73 -2.37
N VAL A 312 6.03 16.43 -2.57
CA VAL A 312 7.15 17.01 -1.84
C VAL A 312 8.08 17.77 -2.78
N LEU A 313 8.61 18.90 -2.31
CA LEU A 313 9.72 19.60 -2.94
C LEU A 313 11.01 18.95 -2.45
N THR A 314 11.67 18.22 -3.34
CA THR A 314 12.84 17.37 -3.00
C THR A 314 14.15 18.12 -3.13
N GLN A 315 14.23 19.05 -4.08
CA GLN A 315 15.43 19.82 -4.38
C GLN A 315 15.08 21.16 -5.03
N VAL A 316 15.95 22.14 -4.85
CA VAL A 316 15.95 23.40 -5.59
C VAL A 316 17.22 23.49 -6.42
N LEU A 317 17.08 23.47 -7.74
CA LEU A 317 18.15 23.70 -8.70
C LEU A 317 18.37 25.20 -8.81
N ALA A 318 19.47 25.69 -8.24
CA ALA A 318 19.77 27.11 -8.11
C ALA A 318 19.74 27.84 -9.47
N ASP A 319 18.92 28.88 -9.53
CA ASP A 319 18.80 29.86 -10.60
C ASP A 319 18.40 31.23 -10.03
N GLU A 320 18.56 32.30 -10.81
CA GLU A 320 18.18 33.66 -10.40
C GLU A 320 16.70 33.73 -10.00
N CYS A 321 15.81 33.02 -10.70
CA CYS A 321 14.38 33.04 -10.41
C CYS A 321 14.00 32.45 -9.05
N ASN A 322 14.87 31.62 -8.44
CA ASN A 322 14.63 30.97 -7.15
C ASN A 322 15.66 31.38 -6.07
N SER A 323 16.33 32.51 -6.30
CA SER A 323 17.30 33.06 -5.36
C SER A 323 16.71 33.24 -3.96
N GLY A 324 17.48 32.88 -2.92
CA GLY A 324 17.03 32.87 -1.53
C GLY A 324 16.32 31.57 -1.11
N TYR A 325 15.88 30.74 -2.05
CA TYR A 325 15.23 29.46 -1.76
C TYR A 325 16.17 28.24 -1.90
N GLY A 326 17.47 28.44 -2.13
CA GLY A 326 18.43 27.34 -2.31
C GLY A 326 19.08 26.78 -1.03
N SER A 327 19.12 27.55 0.06
CA SER A 327 19.86 27.19 1.28
C SER A 327 18.96 27.11 2.52
N GLY A 328 19.07 26.03 3.30
CA GLY A 328 18.40 25.89 4.60
C GLY A 328 17.26 24.87 4.66
N TRP A 329 16.88 24.27 3.53
CA TRP A 329 15.76 23.33 3.42
C TRP A 329 16.16 21.91 3.81
N VAL A 330 16.36 21.68 5.10
CA VAL A 330 16.46 20.33 5.63
C VAL A 330 15.05 19.77 5.73
N GLY A 331 14.68 18.86 4.83
CA GLY A 331 13.62 17.88 5.13
C GLY A 331 12.49 17.70 4.13
N GLY A 332 12.63 18.10 2.87
CA GLY A 332 11.66 17.77 1.82
C GLY A 332 10.25 18.27 2.12
N PRO A 333 9.99 19.58 2.09
CA PRO A 333 8.69 20.13 2.46
C PRO A 333 7.55 19.61 1.57
N ILE A 334 6.37 19.49 2.17
CA ILE A 334 5.15 19.06 1.47
C ILE A 334 4.49 20.29 0.83
N VAL A 335 4.09 20.20 -0.43
CA VAL A 335 3.31 21.25 -1.09
C VAL A 335 1.85 21.12 -0.66
N GLU A 336 1.35 22.08 0.12
CA GLU A 336 -0.04 22.10 0.57
C GLU A 336 -0.95 22.85 -0.39
N LYS A 337 -0.50 24.04 -0.85
CA LYS A 337 -1.27 24.87 -1.78
C LYS A 337 -0.40 25.58 -2.81
N VAL A 338 -1.02 25.93 -3.93
CA VAL A 338 -0.54 26.92 -4.89
C VAL A 338 -1.65 27.95 -5.13
N ASN A 339 -1.37 29.23 -4.91
CA ASN A 339 -2.34 30.33 -5.09
C ASN A 339 -3.71 30.03 -4.44
N ASP A 340 -3.71 29.70 -3.14
CA ASP A 340 -4.87 29.29 -2.33
C ASP A 340 -5.55 27.97 -2.72
N GLU A 341 -5.14 27.32 -3.81
CA GLU A 341 -5.67 26.03 -4.23
C GLU A 341 -4.91 24.86 -3.61
N LYS A 342 -5.64 23.94 -2.95
CA LYS A 342 -5.05 22.76 -2.30
C LYS A 342 -4.54 21.73 -3.31
N ILE A 343 -3.34 21.22 -3.08
CA ILE A 343 -2.74 20.21 -3.96
C ILE A 343 -3.24 18.81 -3.63
N CYS A 344 -3.85 18.16 -4.61
CA CYS A 344 -4.39 16.81 -4.49
C CYS A 344 -3.38 15.73 -4.90
N CYS A 345 -2.61 15.96 -5.96
CA CYS A 345 -1.59 15.05 -6.48
C CYS A 345 -0.57 15.78 -7.38
N LEU A 346 0.47 15.09 -7.87
CA LEU A 346 1.47 15.72 -8.73
C LEU A 346 0.87 16.22 -10.05
N ALA A 347 -0.05 15.45 -10.65
CA ALA A 347 -0.75 15.85 -11.87
C ALA A 347 -1.57 17.13 -11.69
N HIS A 348 -2.18 17.29 -10.50
CA HIS A 348 -2.92 18.51 -10.15
C HIS A 348 -1.98 19.71 -10.03
N LEU A 349 -0.84 19.53 -9.35
CA LEU A 349 0.19 20.56 -9.24
C LEU A 349 0.72 20.98 -10.62
N GLU A 350 1.00 20.01 -11.50
CA GLU A 350 1.43 20.29 -12.88
C GLU A 350 0.42 21.15 -13.62
N LYS A 351 -0.87 20.80 -13.55
CA LYS A 351 -1.94 21.57 -14.19
C LYS A 351 -2.00 23.00 -13.67
N ILE A 352 -2.01 23.20 -12.35
CA ILE A 352 -2.07 24.55 -11.75
C ILE A 352 -0.85 25.37 -12.18
N LEU A 353 0.35 24.78 -12.14
CA LEU A 353 1.55 25.49 -12.58
C LEU A 353 1.52 25.79 -14.08
N ASP A 354 1.01 24.87 -14.91
CA ASP A 354 0.85 25.12 -16.34
C ASP A 354 -0.13 26.28 -16.61
N ASP A 355 -1.24 26.33 -15.89
CA ASP A 355 -2.26 27.39 -15.99
C ASP A 355 -1.74 28.75 -15.47
N VAL A 356 -0.96 28.78 -14.39
CA VAL A 356 -0.45 30.04 -13.80
C VAL A 356 0.80 30.55 -14.50
N VAL A 357 1.68 29.65 -14.96
CA VAL A 357 3.01 30.01 -15.48
C VAL A 357 3.03 30.07 -17.00
N TYR A 358 2.40 29.11 -17.71
CA TYR A 358 2.56 28.97 -19.16
C TYR A 358 1.30 29.31 -20.00
N SER A 359 0.17 29.67 -19.39
CA SER A 359 -1.09 29.95 -20.12
C SER A 359 -1.06 31.19 -21.02
N SER A 360 -0.29 32.23 -20.67
CA SER A 360 -0.15 33.44 -21.50
C SER A 360 1.20 34.11 -21.26
N GLU A 361 1.93 34.44 -22.33
CA GLU A 361 3.23 35.14 -22.29
C GLU A 361 3.14 36.50 -21.56
N GLU A 362 1.97 37.14 -21.58
CA GLU A 362 1.71 38.43 -20.93
C GLU A 362 1.23 38.32 -19.48
N SER A 363 0.94 37.10 -18.99
CA SER A 363 0.50 36.89 -17.61
C SER A 363 1.63 37.26 -16.64
N ALA A 364 1.47 38.40 -15.98
CA ALA A 364 2.36 38.88 -14.92
C ALA A 364 1.72 38.55 -13.57
N GLY A 365 1.83 37.28 -13.17
CA GLY A 365 1.35 36.77 -11.88
C GLY A 365 2.47 36.30 -10.97
N TYR A 366 2.10 36.01 -9.72
CA TYR A 366 2.95 35.31 -8.77
C TYR A 366 2.46 33.87 -8.60
N VAL A 367 3.42 32.95 -8.43
CA VAL A 367 3.20 31.61 -7.91
C VAL A 367 3.50 31.66 -6.42
N VAL A 368 2.47 31.50 -5.60
CA VAL A 368 2.55 31.44 -4.13
C VAL A 368 2.41 29.97 -3.71
N LEU A 369 3.51 29.36 -3.29
CA LEU A 369 3.55 28.00 -2.76
C LEU A 369 3.44 28.04 -1.24
N GLU A 370 2.39 27.43 -0.68
CA GLU A 370 2.32 27.13 0.75
C GLU A 370 2.87 25.72 1.00
N LEU A 371 3.88 25.65 1.85
CA LEU A 371 4.64 24.45 2.14
C LEU A 371 4.53 24.07 3.62
N LEU A 372 4.51 22.77 3.91
CA LEU A 372 4.63 22.23 5.26
C LEU A 372 6.03 21.64 5.46
N CYS A 373 6.83 22.28 6.31
CA CYS A 373 8.14 21.84 6.77
C CYS A 373 8.04 21.08 8.10
N TYR A 374 9.16 20.57 8.61
CA TYR A 374 9.21 19.88 9.90
C TYR A 374 8.99 20.82 11.10
N ASP A 375 9.34 22.10 10.95
CA ASP A 375 9.29 23.17 11.95
C ASP A 375 8.09 24.11 11.80
N GLY A 376 7.31 23.97 10.73
CA GLY A 376 6.09 24.74 10.51
C GLY A 376 5.78 25.03 9.05
N PRO A 377 4.79 25.91 8.79
CA PRO A 377 4.47 26.35 7.44
C PRO A 377 5.54 27.29 6.88
N PHE A 378 5.77 27.23 5.58
CA PHE A 378 6.65 28.14 4.85
C PHE A 378 6.00 28.60 3.54
N THR A 379 6.33 29.80 3.05
CA THR A 379 5.75 30.36 1.81
C THR A 379 6.85 30.77 0.84
N MET A 380 6.77 30.25 -0.39
CA MET A 380 7.61 30.70 -1.51
C MET A 380 6.78 31.54 -2.47
N ILE A 381 7.32 32.67 -2.91
CA ILE A 381 6.66 33.58 -3.86
C ILE A 381 7.61 33.81 -5.02
N LEU A 382 7.17 33.44 -6.22
CA LEU A 382 7.99 33.47 -7.43
C LEU A 382 7.22 34.15 -8.55
N ALA A 383 7.89 35.00 -9.32
CA ALA A 383 7.28 35.62 -10.48
C ALA A 383 7.13 34.57 -11.61
N SER A 384 5.89 34.38 -12.10
CA SER A 384 5.58 33.46 -13.22
C SER A 384 6.46 33.71 -14.45
N ARG A 385 6.74 34.98 -14.78
CA ARG A 385 7.64 35.35 -15.88
C ARG A 385 9.07 34.88 -15.67
N GLU A 386 9.61 35.02 -14.46
CA GLU A 386 10.98 34.62 -14.15
C GLU A 386 11.13 33.10 -14.12
N ILE A 387 10.12 32.38 -13.63
CA ILE A 387 10.06 30.92 -13.68
C ILE A 387 10.23 30.42 -15.12
N ARG A 388 9.46 30.97 -16.06
CA ARG A 388 9.52 30.56 -17.48
C ARG A 388 10.92 30.72 -18.07
N GLN A 389 11.53 31.89 -17.84
CA GLN A 389 12.88 32.16 -18.32
C GLN A 389 13.92 31.29 -17.60
N GLY A 390 13.67 30.97 -16.33
CA GLY A 390 14.49 30.10 -15.51
C GLY A 390 14.49 28.65 -15.97
N ASP A 391 13.36 28.13 -16.46
CA ASP A 391 13.25 26.73 -16.88
C ASP A 391 14.23 26.35 -18.00
N ASP A 392 14.36 27.19 -19.02
CA ASP A 392 15.32 26.97 -20.11
C ASP A 392 16.77 27.00 -19.59
N ARG A 393 17.09 27.99 -18.73
CA ARG A 393 18.41 28.10 -18.10
C ARG A 393 18.73 26.91 -17.20
N VAL A 394 17.76 26.47 -16.40
CA VAL A 394 17.89 25.31 -15.52
C VAL A 394 18.11 24.05 -16.35
N LYS A 395 17.34 23.87 -17.42
CA LYS A 395 17.48 22.71 -18.31
C LYS A 395 18.89 22.63 -18.91
N GLU A 396 19.41 23.74 -19.41
CA GLU A 396 20.76 23.83 -19.98
C GLU A 396 21.85 23.65 -18.92
N ARG A 397 21.80 24.43 -17.83
CA ARG A 397 22.82 24.46 -16.77
C ARG A 397 23.01 23.10 -16.11
N TYR A 398 21.92 22.39 -15.85
CA TYR A 398 21.94 21.10 -15.16
C TYR A 398 21.88 19.90 -16.12
N GLY A 399 21.94 20.12 -17.44
CA GLY A 399 21.96 19.06 -18.44
C GLY A 399 20.71 18.16 -18.42
N LEU A 400 19.55 18.72 -18.13
CA LEU A 400 18.32 17.95 -17.97
C LEU A 400 17.69 17.64 -19.33
N PRO A 401 17.44 16.36 -19.67
CA PRO A 401 16.81 16.03 -20.95
C PRO A 401 15.35 16.52 -21.01
N ARG A 402 14.67 16.59 -19.86
CA ARG A 402 13.28 17.00 -19.72
C ARG A 402 13.02 17.54 -18.30
N LEU A 403 12.00 18.37 -18.17
CA LEU A 403 11.58 18.96 -16.89
C LEU A 403 10.41 18.21 -16.23
N ARG A 404 9.88 17.18 -16.87
CA ARG A 404 8.75 16.39 -16.35
C ARG A 404 8.86 14.94 -16.79
N SER A 405 8.37 14.01 -15.97
CA SER A 405 8.34 12.57 -16.29
C SER A 405 7.22 12.22 -17.26
N ASP A 406 7.41 11.21 -18.12
CA ASP A 406 6.32 10.69 -18.96
C ASP A 406 5.22 10.08 -18.07
N GLY A 407 4.02 10.67 -18.07
CA GLY A 407 2.85 10.14 -17.37
C GLY A 407 2.34 10.96 -16.18
N SER A 408 2.93 12.13 -15.88
CA SER A 408 2.36 13.08 -14.91
C SER A 408 0.95 13.54 -15.33
N SER A 409 0.68 13.67 -16.63
CA SER A 409 -0.63 14.03 -17.19
C SER A 409 -1.64 12.88 -17.35
N ARG A 410 -1.25 11.61 -17.15
CA ARG A 410 -2.11 10.42 -17.48
C ARG A 410 -2.79 9.74 -16.30
N ARG A 411 -2.56 10.17 -15.06
CA ARG A 411 -3.29 9.65 -13.88
C ARG A 411 -4.60 10.41 -13.69
N SER A 412 -5.54 10.23 -14.63
CA SER A 412 -6.85 10.89 -14.71
C SER A 412 -7.87 10.40 -13.66
N GLY A 413 -7.43 10.08 -12.44
CA GLY A 413 -8.30 9.76 -11.30
C GLY A 413 -8.57 10.95 -10.39
N CYS A 414 -7.95 12.11 -10.66
CA CYS A 414 -8.18 13.31 -9.88
C CYS A 414 -9.55 13.88 -10.28
N PRO A 415 -10.51 14.05 -9.36
CA PRO A 415 -11.68 14.85 -9.64
C PRO A 415 -11.20 16.29 -9.81
N VAL A 416 -10.97 16.69 -11.06
CA VAL A 416 -10.79 18.08 -11.42
C VAL A 416 -12.16 18.70 -11.18
N HIS A 417 -12.32 19.39 -10.05
CA HIS A 417 -13.52 20.18 -9.83
C HIS A 417 -13.57 21.23 -10.96
N SER A 418 -14.51 21.07 -11.88
CA SER A 418 -15.01 22.19 -12.65
C SER A 418 -15.73 23.09 -11.64
N SER A 419 -15.08 24.17 -11.23
CA SER A 419 -15.74 25.26 -10.54
C SER A 419 -16.91 25.76 -11.39
N ALA A 420 -18.12 25.71 -10.84
CA ALA A 420 -19.26 26.48 -11.32
C ALA A 420 -19.20 27.90 -10.74
#